data_AF-A0A9D9CSW5-F1
#
_entry.id   AF-A0A9D9CSW5-F1
#
_cell.length_a   1.000
_cell.length_b   1.000
_cell.length_c   1.000
_cell.angle_alpha   90.00
_cell.angle_beta   90.00
_cell.angle_gamma   90.00
#
_symmetry.space_group_name_H-M   'P 1'
#
loop_
_entity.id
_entity.type
_entity.pdbx_description
1 polymer ?
#
loop_
_entity_poly.entity_id
_entity_poly.type
_entity_poly.pdbx_seq_one_letter_code
_entity_poly.pdbx_strand_id
1 'polypeptide(L)'
;MRKIFLLALFAILFTSCGDQTWRKYDDPVMRAYLKDSLEVMDARSADVLASAYMAEKYLGENTEIPGWEGFPVKLYEYYTDVDVKINKPKKGLVYMLNPSPRQLSMWILNAVYAATDTLRYEDIKRLSNFIKWQSGAQFPVKGVVYEAMYVKNHFRPYVFKDGVTVYLADAAHFPRVDSTCTEEHLQFYVNEMENEHLKPNTGRYARISSTSREMYYEAGGTVDVGCDTLRSHAWLDEVKRLYQKAWTSDENELINAWAKYWLSGKREYIY
;
A
#
# COMPACT_ATOMS: atom_id res chain seq x y z
N MET A 1 -56.06 -63.94 31.01
CA MET A 1 -55.50 -63.45 32.30
C MET A 1 -54.02 -63.12 32.11
N ARG A 2 -53.55 -61.98 32.65
CA ARG A 2 -52.15 -61.47 32.76
C ARG A 2 -51.48 -61.00 31.45
N LYS A 3 -51.26 -59.68 31.22
CA LYS A 3 -50.29 -58.69 31.81
C LYS A 3 -48.90 -58.77 31.11
N ILE A 4 -48.60 -57.86 30.15
CA ILE A 4 -47.77 -56.61 30.21
C ILE A 4 -46.28 -56.83 30.52
N PHE A 5 -45.42 -56.19 29.69
CA PHE A 5 -44.04 -55.65 29.86
C PHE A 5 -43.02 -56.27 28.87
N LEU A 6 -42.06 -55.59 28.23
CA LEU A 6 -41.77 -54.20 27.79
C LEU A 6 -40.33 -54.22 27.20
N LEU A 7 -39.95 -53.18 26.43
CA LEU A 7 -38.56 -52.73 26.08
C LEU A 7 -37.74 -53.62 25.11
N ALA A 8 -36.89 -53.10 24.21
CA ALA A 8 -36.54 -51.74 23.78
C ALA A 8 -35.79 -51.88 22.43
N LEU A 9 -36.11 -51.07 21.43
CA LEU A 9 -35.28 -50.91 20.24
C LEU A 9 -34.28 -49.79 20.49
N PHE A 10 -33.00 -50.14 20.64
CA PHE A 10 -31.89 -49.20 20.59
C PHE A 10 -31.36 -49.19 19.16
N ALA A 11 -31.77 -48.20 18.37
CA ALA A 11 -31.06 -47.79 17.17
C ALA A 11 -30.78 -46.29 17.33
N ILE A 12 -29.58 -46.00 17.84
CA ILE A 12 -29.03 -44.64 17.87
C ILE A 12 -28.84 -44.21 16.42
N LEU A 13 -29.72 -43.34 15.94
CA LEU A 13 -29.46 -42.51 14.79
C LEU A 13 -28.40 -41.48 15.19
N PHE A 14 -27.20 -41.62 14.62
CA PHE A 14 -26.22 -40.54 14.57
C PHE A 14 -26.78 -39.39 13.74
N THR A 15 -27.39 -38.40 14.40
CA THR A 15 -27.58 -37.06 13.86
C THR A 15 -27.07 -36.05 14.89
N SER A 16 -25.75 -35.97 15.05
CA SER A 16 -25.13 -34.87 15.81
C SER A 16 -24.72 -33.75 14.86
N CYS A 17 -25.37 -32.60 15.01
CA CYS A 17 -24.91 -31.26 14.67
C CYS A 17 -24.37 -31.04 13.25
N GLY A 18 -25.29 -30.94 12.29
CA GLY A 18 -25.06 -30.08 11.13
C GLY A 18 -25.17 -28.61 11.55
N ASP A 19 -24.06 -27.89 11.41
CA ASP A 19 -23.89 -26.43 11.36
C ASP A 19 -25.19 -25.61 11.25
N GLN A 20 -25.66 -25.08 12.38
CA GLN A 20 -26.61 -23.95 12.43
C GLN A 20 -25.93 -22.63 12.85
N THR A 21 -24.60 -22.59 12.89
CA THR A 21 -23.82 -21.41 13.29
C THR A 21 -23.88 -20.28 12.26
N TRP A 22 -24.19 -20.57 10.99
CA TRP A 22 -24.25 -19.56 9.92
C TRP A 22 -25.56 -18.77 9.84
N ARG A 23 -26.66 -19.28 10.40
CA ARG A 23 -27.98 -18.60 10.37
C ARG A 23 -28.13 -17.47 11.39
N LYS A 24 -27.18 -17.32 12.32
CA LYS A 24 -27.22 -16.26 13.35
C LYS A 24 -26.59 -14.93 12.91
N TYR A 25 -26.02 -14.87 11.71
CA TYR A 25 -25.35 -13.69 11.13
C TYR A 25 -26.10 -13.05 9.95
N ASP A 26 -27.35 -13.44 9.71
CA ASP A 26 -28.23 -12.85 8.68
C ASP A 26 -29.11 -11.71 9.26
N ASP A 27 -28.75 -11.17 10.42
CA ASP A 27 -29.42 -9.99 10.97
C ASP A 27 -28.86 -8.72 10.28
N PRO A 28 -29.69 -7.87 9.66
CA PRO A 28 -29.23 -6.66 8.94
C PRO A 28 -28.42 -5.68 9.81
N VAL A 29 -28.71 -5.60 11.11
CA VAL A 29 -28.00 -4.74 12.07
C VAL A 29 -26.66 -5.37 12.43
N MET A 30 -26.60 -6.68 12.66
CA MET A 30 -25.32 -7.38 12.86
C MET A 30 -24.47 -7.36 11.59
N ARG A 31 -25.07 -7.44 10.40
CA ARG A 31 -24.35 -7.25 9.14
C ARG A 31 -23.79 -5.84 9.00
N ALA A 32 -24.54 -4.81 9.39
CA ALA A 32 -24.03 -3.44 9.39
C ALA A 32 -22.89 -3.26 10.42
N TYR A 33 -23.07 -3.76 11.64
CA TYR A 33 -22.07 -3.68 12.71
C TYR A 33 -20.79 -4.46 12.38
N LEU A 34 -20.92 -5.69 11.85
CA LEU A 34 -19.78 -6.50 11.40
C LEU A 34 -19.14 -5.92 10.14
N LYS A 35 -19.93 -5.36 9.21
CA LYS A 35 -19.39 -4.73 8.00
C LYS A 35 -18.42 -3.59 8.32
N ASP A 36 -18.65 -2.86 9.40
CA ASP A 36 -17.82 -1.71 9.79
C ASP A 36 -17.00 -1.99 11.06
N SER A 37 -16.92 -3.26 11.49
CA SER A 37 -16.04 -3.66 12.59
C SER A 37 -14.59 -3.51 12.18
N LEU A 38 -13.77 -3.27 13.18
CA LEU A 38 -12.36 -2.99 12.97
C LEU A 38 -11.59 -4.23 12.51
N GLU A 39 -11.99 -5.42 12.95
CA GLU A 39 -11.46 -6.70 12.44
C GLU A 39 -11.79 -6.91 10.96
N VAL A 40 -13.00 -6.52 10.54
CA VAL A 40 -13.38 -6.56 9.13
C VAL A 40 -12.61 -5.54 8.31
N MET A 41 -12.30 -4.37 8.89
CA MET A 41 -11.39 -3.41 8.26
C MET A 41 -9.97 -3.95 8.15
N ASP A 42 -9.44 -4.60 9.18
CA ASP A 42 -8.12 -5.24 9.15
C ASP A 42 -8.05 -6.33 8.07
N ALA A 43 -9.10 -7.13 7.90
CA ALA A 43 -9.20 -8.11 6.83
C ALA A 43 -9.23 -7.45 5.43
N ARG A 44 -9.94 -6.33 5.27
CA ARG A 44 -9.96 -5.57 3.99
C ARG A 44 -8.60 -4.94 3.68
N SER A 45 -7.93 -4.39 4.69
CA SER A 45 -6.58 -3.83 4.57
C SER A 45 -5.56 -4.92 4.23
N ALA A 46 -5.74 -6.14 4.76
CA ALA A 46 -4.95 -7.30 4.37
C ALA A 46 -5.15 -7.66 2.88
N ASP A 47 -6.38 -7.57 2.35
CA ASP A 47 -6.64 -7.76 0.90
C ASP A 47 -6.00 -6.65 0.04
N VAL A 48 -5.94 -5.41 0.52
CA VAL A 48 -5.18 -4.33 -0.14
C VAL A 48 -3.69 -4.70 -0.21
N LEU A 49 -3.11 -5.11 0.91
CA LEU A 49 -1.70 -5.51 1.02
C LEU A 49 -1.39 -6.81 0.26
N ALA A 50 -2.35 -7.71 0.07
CA ALA A 50 -2.18 -8.89 -0.76
C ALA A 50 -1.95 -8.56 -2.25
N SER A 51 -2.27 -7.32 -2.67
CA SER A 51 -1.96 -6.81 -4.01
C SER A 51 -0.56 -6.20 -4.12
N ALA A 52 0.25 -6.29 -3.06
CA ALA A 52 1.61 -5.75 -3.02
C ALA A 52 2.59 -6.58 -3.87
N TYR A 53 2.56 -6.37 -5.20
CA TYR A 53 3.32 -7.19 -6.16
C TYR A 53 4.84 -7.15 -5.96
N MET A 54 5.42 -6.10 -5.36
CA MET A 54 6.87 -6.08 -5.10
C MET A 54 7.26 -6.89 -3.85
N ALA A 55 6.31 -7.30 -3.02
CA ALA A 55 6.56 -8.07 -1.80
C ALA A 55 6.58 -9.59 -2.07
N GLU A 56 7.28 -10.01 -3.13
CA GLU A 56 7.31 -11.39 -3.61
C GLU A 56 8.32 -12.26 -2.82
N LYS A 57 9.62 -12.08 -3.08
CA LYS A 57 10.68 -12.85 -2.41
C LYS A 57 11.40 -11.98 -1.37
N TYR A 58 11.16 -12.26 -0.11
CA TYR A 58 11.85 -11.61 1.02
C TYR A 58 13.32 -12.04 1.09
N LEU A 59 14.22 -11.05 1.18
CA LEU A 59 15.67 -11.27 1.24
C LEU A 59 16.29 -10.90 2.59
N GLY A 60 15.62 -10.10 3.41
CA GLY A 60 16.13 -9.69 4.72
C GLY A 60 15.53 -8.40 5.23
N GLU A 61 15.72 -8.12 6.50
CA GLU A 61 15.33 -6.88 7.18
C GLU A 61 16.60 -6.10 7.53
N ASN A 62 16.56 -4.79 7.41
CA ASN A 62 17.65 -3.89 7.73
C ASN A 62 17.11 -2.68 8.50
N THR A 63 17.57 -2.49 9.73
CA THR A 63 17.19 -1.38 10.61
C THR A 63 18.21 -0.25 10.63
N GLU A 64 19.23 -0.31 9.77
CA GLU A 64 20.36 0.63 9.72
C GLU A 64 20.42 1.37 8.37
N ILE A 65 19.35 1.34 7.57
CA ILE A 65 19.28 2.10 6.32
C ILE A 65 19.36 3.60 6.65
N PRO A 66 20.29 4.35 6.02
CA PRO A 66 20.44 5.79 6.27
C PRO A 66 19.12 6.56 6.15
N GLY A 67 18.78 7.29 7.20
CA GLY A 67 17.54 8.06 7.33
C GLY A 67 16.29 7.24 7.66
N TRP A 68 16.41 5.91 7.86
CA TRP A 68 15.36 4.98 8.28
C TRP A 68 15.82 4.11 9.46
N GLU A 69 16.74 4.61 10.27
CA GLU A 69 17.30 3.90 11.41
C GLU A 69 16.21 3.52 12.41
N GLY A 70 16.22 2.27 12.86
CA GLY A 70 15.25 1.70 13.79
C GLY A 70 13.90 1.28 13.16
N PHE A 71 13.67 1.53 11.87
CA PHE A 71 12.49 1.03 11.16
C PHE A 71 12.75 -0.35 10.56
N PRO A 72 11.78 -1.28 10.59
CA PRO A 72 11.94 -2.64 10.07
C PRO A 72 11.80 -2.67 8.54
N VAL A 73 12.75 -2.06 7.83
CA VAL A 73 12.73 -1.99 6.37
C VAL A 73 13.16 -3.33 5.78
N LYS A 74 12.38 -3.86 4.84
CA LYS A 74 12.56 -5.20 4.28
C LYS A 74 12.98 -5.14 2.82
N LEU A 75 14.00 -5.91 2.46
CA LEU A 75 14.45 -6.08 1.08
C LEU A 75 13.65 -7.17 0.39
N TYR A 76 13.17 -6.86 -0.80
CA TYR A 76 12.49 -7.81 -1.66
C TYR A 76 13.10 -7.86 -3.05
N GLU A 77 13.20 -9.07 -3.58
CA GLU A 77 13.35 -9.34 -5.01
C GLU A 77 11.97 -9.72 -5.56
N TYR A 78 11.65 -9.22 -6.75
CA TYR A 78 10.41 -9.56 -7.43
C TYR A 78 10.61 -9.54 -8.95
N TYR A 79 9.67 -10.17 -9.66
CA TYR A 79 9.65 -10.17 -11.11
C TYR A 79 8.37 -9.54 -11.65
N THR A 80 8.49 -8.80 -12.74
CA THR A 80 7.31 -8.37 -13.51
C THR A 80 6.67 -9.57 -14.22
N ASP A 81 5.45 -9.39 -14.73
CA ASP A 81 4.97 -10.24 -15.82
C ASP A 81 5.90 -10.16 -17.04
N VAL A 82 5.68 -11.05 -18.02
CA VAL A 82 6.45 -11.05 -19.28
C VAL A 82 6.32 -9.70 -19.98
N ASP A 83 7.45 -9.02 -20.16
CA ASP A 83 7.51 -7.75 -20.86
C ASP A 83 7.32 -7.96 -22.38
N VAL A 84 6.42 -7.19 -22.98
CA VAL A 84 6.02 -7.34 -24.39
C VAL A 84 7.13 -6.96 -25.39
N LYS A 85 8.12 -6.17 -24.98
CA LYS A 85 9.22 -5.73 -25.87
C LYS A 85 10.37 -6.71 -25.93
N ILE A 86 10.66 -7.39 -24.82
CA ILE A 86 11.81 -8.30 -24.69
C ILE A 86 11.42 -9.75 -24.46
N ASN A 87 10.12 -10.04 -24.35
CA ASN A 87 9.55 -11.36 -24.13
C ASN A 87 10.16 -12.11 -22.93
N LYS A 88 10.46 -11.37 -21.86
CA LYS A 88 10.96 -11.92 -20.59
C LYS A 88 10.51 -11.03 -19.42
N PRO A 89 10.33 -11.59 -18.21
CA PRO A 89 10.10 -10.79 -17.02
C PRO A 89 11.35 -9.97 -16.67
N LYS A 90 11.16 -8.85 -15.96
CA LYS A 90 12.24 -8.00 -15.46
C LYS A 90 12.36 -8.16 -13.96
N LYS A 91 13.59 -8.27 -13.47
CA LYS A 91 13.92 -8.37 -12.06
C LYS A 91 13.95 -6.98 -11.42
N GLY A 92 13.23 -6.81 -10.32
CA GLY A 92 13.31 -5.65 -9.43
C GLY A 92 13.89 -6.00 -8.07
N LEU A 93 14.51 -5.02 -7.43
CA LEU A 93 15.07 -5.11 -6.09
C LEU A 93 14.75 -3.83 -5.34
N VAL A 94 14.10 -3.95 -4.19
CA VAL A 94 13.55 -2.79 -3.47
C VAL A 94 13.45 -3.02 -1.97
N TYR A 95 13.93 -2.04 -1.20
CA TYR A 95 13.64 -1.90 0.23
C TYR A 95 12.27 -1.27 0.41
N MET A 96 11.45 -1.87 1.26
CA MET A 96 10.08 -1.41 1.55
C MET A 96 9.79 -1.38 3.04
N LEU A 97 8.96 -0.42 3.43
CA LEU A 97 8.39 -0.32 4.77
C LEU A 97 6.86 -0.31 4.67
N ASN A 98 6.28 -1.46 4.37
CA ASN A 98 4.83 -1.58 4.18
C ASN A 98 4.12 -1.62 5.56
N PRO A 99 2.93 -1.01 5.69
CA PRO A 99 2.19 -1.05 6.95
C PRO A 99 1.65 -2.46 7.24
N SER A 100 1.39 -2.74 8.51
CA SER A 100 0.52 -3.86 8.87
C SER A 100 -0.93 -3.59 8.41
N PRO A 101 -1.76 -4.65 8.24
CA PRO A 101 -3.19 -4.47 7.96
C PRO A 101 -3.86 -3.54 8.97
N ARG A 102 -3.49 -3.67 10.25
CA ARG A 102 -4.00 -2.84 11.33
C ARG A 102 -3.67 -1.36 11.16
N GLN A 103 -2.41 -1.03 10.90
CA GLN A 103 -1.99 0.36 10.68
C GLN A 103 -2.74 0.96 9.49
N LEU A 104 -2.82 0.21 8.37
CA LEU A 104 -3.53 0.67 7.18
C LEU A 104 -5.02 0.91 7.45
N SER A 105 -5.69 0.03 8.21
CA SER A 105 -7.08 0.23 8.61
C SER A 105 -7.28 1.51 9.40
N MET A 106 -6.45 1.74 10.43
CA MET A 106 -6.54 2.93 11.26
C MET A 106 -6.30 4.20 10.44
N TRP A 107 -5.28 4.20 9.58
CA TRP A 107 -4.99 5.33 8.71
C TRP A 107 -6.15 5.65 7.76
N ILE A 108 -6.78 4.63 7.16
CA ILE A 108 -7.93 4.81 6.25
C ILE A 108 -9.15 5.35 7.02
N LEU A 109 -9.49 4.76 8.16
CA LEU A 109 -10.66 5.16 8.94
C LEU A 109 -10.52 6.60 9.46
N ASN A 110 -9.36 6.93 10.04
CA ASN A 110 -9.11 8.29 10.54
C ASN A 110 -9.08 9.31 9.40
N ALA A 111 -8.48 8.99 8.25
CA ALA A 111 -8.48 9.89 7.09
C ALA A 111 -9.89 10.18 6.56
N VAL A 112 -10.76 9.15 6.48
CA VAL A 112 -12.16 9.32 6.04
C VAL A 112 -12.95 10.14 7.05
N TYR A 113 -12.81 9.84 8.34
CA TYR A 113 -13.49 10.60 9.39
C TYR A 113 -13.05 12.06 9.40
N ALA A 114 -11.75 12.33 9.37
CA ALA A 114 -11.20 13.68 9.34
C ALA A 114 -11.60 14.49 8.11
N ALA A 115 -11.92 13.84 6.98
CA ALA A 115 -12.31 14.51 5.75
C ALA A 115 -13.83 14.73 5.60
N THR A 116 -14.66 13.93 6.29
CA THR A 116 -16.11 13.87 6.03
C THR A 116 -16.99 13.92 7.28
N ASP A 117 -16.40 13.94 8.48
CA ASP A 117 -17.06 13.82 9.78
C ASP A 117 -17.92 12.54 9.95
N THR A 118 -17.75 11.56 9.07
CA THR A 118 -18.53 10.31 9.04
C THR A 118 -17.65 9.14 8.57
N LEU A 119 -18.11 7.91 8.81
CA LEU A 119 -17.44 6.68 8.34
C LEU A 119 -18.31 5.94 7.34
N ARG A 120 -18.69 6.62 6.24
CA ARG A 120 -19.48 5.97 5.20
C ARG A 120 -18.65 4.90 4.49
N TYR A 121 -19.22 3.70 4.38
CA TYR A 121 -18.59 2.59 3.68
C TYR A 121 -18.12 2.93 2.25
N GLU A 122 -18.84 3.80 1.53
CA GLU A 122 -18.49 4.22 0.18
C GLU A 122 -17.16 5.00 0.14
N ASP A 123 -16.91 5.87 1.11
CA ASP A 123 -15.70 6.67 1.20
C ASP A 123 -14.50 5.81 1.64
N ILE A 124 -14.72 4.93 2.61
CA ILE A 124 -13.74 3.93 3.04
C ILE A 124 -13.34 3.06 1.84
N LYS A 125 -14.33 2.48 1.14
CA LYS A 125 -14.08 1.64 -0.03
C LYS A 125 -13.39 2.42 -1.15
N ARG A 126 -13.77 3.69 -1.39
CA ARG A 126 -13.14 4.55 -2.38
C ARG A 126 -11.65 4.74 -2.08
N LEU A 127 -11.31 5.08 -0.84
CA LEU A 127 -9.91 5.26 -0.42
C LEU A 127 -9.13 3.93 -0.45
N SER A 128 -9.68 2.84 0.11
CA SER A 128 -9.04 1.51 0.08
C SER A 128 -8.75 1.05 -1.35
N ASN A 129 -9.72 1.18 -2.26
CA ASN A 129 -9.55 0.80 -3.66
C ASN A 129 -8.51 1.67 -4.37
N PHE A 130 -8.49 2.97 -4.05
CA PHE A 130 -7.49 3.86 -4.62
C PHE A 130 -6.07 3.45 -4.18
N ILE A 131 -5.84 3.22 -2.88
CA ILE A 131 -4.55 2.74 -2.36
C ILE A 131 -4.17 1.40 -2.99
N LYS A 132 -5.12 0.47 -3.10
CA LYS A 132 -4.93 -0.83 -3.76
C LYS A 132 -4.45 -0.66 -5.20
N TRP A 133 -5.13 0.17 -5.98
CA TRP A 133 -4.82 0.40 -7.39
C TRP A 133 -3.49 1.14 -7.60
N GLN A 134 -3.16 2.09 -6.72
CA GLN A 134 -1.92 2.85 -6.84
C GLN A 134 -0.68 1.99 -6.59
N SER A 135 -0.69 1.19 -5.52
CA SER A 135 0.52 0.47 -5.08
C SER A 135 0.29 -0.73 -4.17
N GLY A 136 -0.95 -1.17 -3.90
CA GLY A 136 -1.18 -2.22 -2.89
C GLY A 136 -0.69 -1.83 -1.49
N ALA A 137 -0.76 -0.54 -1.16
CA ALA A 137 -0.21 0.03 0.08
C ALA A 137 1.32 -0.14 0.25
N GLN A 138 2.06 -0.29 -0.84
CA GLN A 138 3.51 -0.44 -0.77
C GLN A 138 4.24 0.90 -0.65
N PHE A 139 5.19 0.99 0.28
CA PHE A 139 6.04 2.16 0.47
C PHE A 139 7.52 1.81 0.19
N PRO A 140 8.01 2.06 -1.05
CA PRO A 140 9.41 1.87 -1.41
C PRO A 140 10.29 2.89 -0.69
N VAL A 141 11.18 2.40 0.17
CA VAL A 141 12.20 3.19 0.83
C VAL A 141 13.36 3.49 -0.11
N LYS A 142 13.84 2.49 -0.86
CA LYS A 142 15.01 2.62 -1.74
C LYS A 142 15.05 1.46 -2.74
N GLY A 143 15.12 1.73 -4.05
CA GLY A 143 15.21 0.67 -5.07
C GLY A 143 14.53 1.00 -6.39
N VAL A 144 14.24 -0.02 -7.21
CA VAL A 144 13.53 0.12 -8.48
C VAL A 144 12.16 -0.52 -8.44
N VAL A 145 11.20 0.17 -9.06
CA VAL A 145 9.83 -0.25 -9.26
C VAL A 145 9.54 -0.25 -10.76
N TYR A 146 8.97 -1.33 -11.27
CA TYR A 146 8.61 -1.48 -12.68
C TYR A 146 7.13 -1.23 -12.89
N GLU A 147 6.79 -0.29 -13.75
CA GLU A 147 5.38 0.02 -14.06
C GLU A 147 5.09 -0.01 -15.56
N ALA A 148 3.92 -0.55 -15.91
CA ALA A 148 3.41 -0.61 -17.27
C ALA A 148 2.38 0.50 -17.54
N MET A 149 2.78 1.76 -17.33
CA MET A 149 1.86 2.91 -17.30
C MET A 149 1.18 3.22 -18.65
N TYR A 150 1.89 3.06 -19.76
CA TYR A 150 1.43 3.57 -21.07
C TYR A 150 1.04 2.46 -22.06
N VAL A 151 1.67 1.31 -21.94
CA VAL A 151 1.43 0.14 -22.78
C VAL A 151 1.36 -1.06 -21.86
N LYS A 152 0.25 -1.80 -21.94
CA LYS A 152 0.04 -3.02 -21.14
C LYS A 152 1.24 -3.96 -21.33
N ASN A 153 1.78 -4.44 -20.21
CA ASN A 153 2.94 -5.34 -20.14
C ASN A 153 4.22 -4.77 -20.77
N HIS A 154 4.36 -3.46 -20.94
CA HIS A 154 5.64 -2.83 -21.24
C HIS A 154 6.15 -2.13 -19.98
N PHE A 155 7.01 -2.82 -19.24
CA PHE A 155 7.44 -2.42 -17.91
C PHE A 155 8.63 -1.47 -18.00
N ARG A 156 8.48 -0.26 -17.46
CA ARG A 156 9.55 0.72 -17.36
C ARG A 156 10.04 0.84 -15.92
N PRO A 157 11.36 0.96 -15.69
CA PRO A 157 11.92 1.14 -14.36
C PRO A 157 11.72 2.58 -13.90
N TYR A 158 11.26 2.70 -12.67
CA TYR A 158 11.15 3.93 -11.90
C TYR A 158 11.96 3.73 -10.62
N VAL A 159 12.98 4.55 -10.42
CA VAL A 159 13.78 4.49 -9.21
C VAL A 159 13.05 5.25 -8.12
N PHE A 160 12.90 4.63 -6.96
CA PHE A 160 12.24 5.22 -5.79
C PHE A 160 13.24 5.42 -4.66
N LYS A 161 13.07 6.54 -3.97
CA LYS A 161 13.66 6.81 -2.66
C LYS A 161 12.58 7.44 -1.79
N ASP A 162 12.53 7.08 -0.52
CA ASP A 162 11.63 7.65 0.50
C ASP A 162 10.17 7.82 0.04
N GLY A 163 9.62 6.83 -0.66
CA GLY A 163 8.22 6.83 -1.13
C GLY A 163 7.96 7.71 -2.36
N VAL A 164 8.97 8.30 -2.98
CA VAL A 164 8.84 9.18 -4.16
C VAL A 164 9.75 8.69 -5.28
N THR A 165 9.28 8.78 -6.53
CA THR A 165 10.16 8.55 -7.69
C THR A 165 11.27 9.59 -7.72
N VAL A 166 12.50 9.18 -7.97
CA VAL A 166 13.67 10.04 -8.11
C VAL A 166 14.34 9.83 -9.46
N TYR A 167 15.15 10.79 -9.89
CA TYR A 167 15.87 10.72 -11.16
C TYR A 167 17.36 10.76 -10.90
N LEU A 168 18.10 9.79 -11.42
CA LEU A 168 19.55 9.73 -11.26
C LEU A 168 20.21 10.84 -12.08
N ALA A 169 21.21 11.51 -11.49
CA ALA A 169 22.00 12.54 -12.15
C ALA A 169 22.89 11.93 -13.23
N ASP A 170 23.56 10.83 -12.91
CA ASP A 170 24.35 10.06 -13.87
C ASP A 170 23.48 9.03 -14.62
N ALA A 171 23.44 9.19 -15.94
CA ALA A 171 22.72 8.28 -16.83
C ALA A 171 23.43 6.92 -17.03
N ALA A 172 24.64 6.72 -16.49
CA ALA A 172 25.29 5.41 -16.45
C ALA A 172 24.57 4.45 -15.50
N HIS A 173 24.01 4.96 -14.41
CA HIS A 173 23.25 4.15 -13.44
C HIS A 173 21.80 3.90 -13.86
N PHE A 174 21.38 4.29 -15.07
CA PHE A 174 20.03 4.06 -15.58
C PHE A 174 20.03 3.08 -16.76
N PRO A 175 19.13 2.08 -16.80
CA PRO A 175 19.12 1.09 -17.87
C PRO A 175 18.81 1.71 -19.23
N ARG A 176 19.79 1.66 -20.14
CA ARG A 176 19.66 2.23 -21.50
C ARG A 176 19.12 1.25 -22.53
N VAL A 177 19.39 -0.04 -22.35
CA VAL A 177 18.96 -1.11 -23.27
C VAL A 177 17.68 -1.73 -22.74
N ASP A 178 16.61 -1.64 -23.54
CA ASP A 178 15.28 -2.21 -23.30
C ASP A 178 14.65 -1.90 -21.93
N SER A 179 15.16 -0.88 -21.25
CA SER A 179 14.76 -0.50 -19.90
C SER A 179 14.81 -1.68 -18.92
N THR A 180 15.86 -2.51 -19.00
CA THR A 180 16.09 -3.64 -18.08
C THR A 180 17.29 -3.34 -17.18
N CYS A 181 17.07 -3.30 -15.86
CA CYS A 181 18.14 -3.16 -14.87
C CYS A 181 19.08 -4.38 -14.90
N THR A 182 20.39 -4.12 -14.90
CA THR A 182 21.42 -5.13 -14.68
C THR A 182 21.56 -5.38 -13.17
N GLU A 183 22.29 -6.42 -12.77
CA GLU A 183 22.56 -6.64 -11.35
C GLU A 183 23.28 -5.44 -10.71
N GLU A 184 24.21 -4.83 -11.43
CA GLU A 184 24.93 -3.63 -10.99
C GLU A 184 23.97 -2.45 -10.73
N HIS A 185 23.00 -2.21 -11.63
CA HIS A 185 21.97 -1.20 -11.39
C HIS A 185 21.18 -1.49 -10.11
N LEU A 186 20.75 -2.75 -9.92
CA LEU A 186 19.95 -3.15 -8.77
C LEU A 186 20.72 -2.97 -7.45
N GLN A 187 21.98 -3.41 -7.41
CA GLN A 187 22.83 -3.28 -6.23
C GLN A 187 23.16 -1.81 -5.93
N PHE A 188 23.45 -1.00 -6.95
CA PHE A 188 23.64 0.44 -6.78
C PHE A 188 22.40 1.10 -6.15
N TYR A 189 21.20 0.79 -6.65
CA TYR A 189 19.97 1.39 -6.11
C TYR A 189 19.74 1.10 -4.64
N VAL A 190 20.02 -0.12 -4.17
CA VAL A 190 19.74 -0.51 -2.78
C VAL A 190 20.89 -0.22 -1.82
N ASN A 191 22.15 -0.24 -2.27
CA ASN A 191 23.33 -0.09 -1.40
C ASN A 191 23.94 1.31 -1.46
N GLU A 192 23.99 1.96 -2.62
CA GLU A 192 24.85 3.13 -2.86
C GLU A 192 24.09 4.42 -3.16
N MET A 193 22.85 4.32 -3.66
CA MET A 193 22.08 5.50 -4.07
C MET A 193 21.77 6.43 -2.88
N GLU A 194 22.22 7.68 -2.97
CA GLU A 194 22.05 8.73 -1.96
C GLU A 194 21.62 10.03 -2.63
N ASN A 195 21.23 11.04 -1.86
CA ASN A 195 20.70 12.30 -2.41
C ASN A 195 21.66 13.00 -3.39
N GLU A 196 22.97 12.85 -3.22
CA GLU A 196 23.99 13.39 -4.13
C GLU A 196 23.99 12.75 -5.53
N HIS A 197 23.46 11.54 -5.65
CA HIS A 197 23.33 10.81 -6.90
C HIS A 197 22.09 11.22 -7.71
N LEU A 198 21.25 12.10 -7.16
CA LEU A 198 19.96 12.46 -7.73
C LEU A 198 19.99 13.83 -8.41
N LYS A 199 19.21 13.99 -9.48
CA LYS A 199 18.84 15.29 -10.04
C LYS A 199 18.00 16.06 -9.02
N PRO A 200 18.05 17.40 -8.99
CA PRO A 200 17.37 18.21 -7.97
C PRO A 200 15.84 18.06 -7.92
N ASN A 201 15.23 17.55 -8.99
CA ASN A 201 13.80 17.36 -9.10
C ASN A 201 13.37 15.93 -8.76
N THR A 202 12.17 15.77 -8.19
CA THR A 202 11.57 14.47 -7.89
C THR A 202 10.32 14.21 -8.75
N GLY A 203 9.76 13.02 -8.60
CA GLY A 203 8.42 12.68 -9.04
C GLY A 203 7.34 13.50 -8.32
N ARG A 204 6.12 13.41 -8.88
CA ARG A 204 4.95 14.19 -8.43
C ARG A 204 4.29 13.58 -7.19
N TYR A 205 4.17 12.26 -7.16
CA TYR A 205 3.30 11.56 -6.23
C TYR A 205 4.09 10.85 -5.13
N ALA A 206 3.62 10.99 -3.90
CA ALA A 206 4.10 10.24 -2.75
C ALA A 206 3.30 8.95 -2.56
N ARG A 207 3.99 7.84 -2.26
CA ARG A 207 3.36 6.60 -1.80
C ARG A 207 2.82 6.80 -0.38
N ILE A 208 1.75 6.12 0.04
CA ILE A 208 1.04 5.03 -0.65
C ILE A 208 -0.23 5.47 -1.39
N SER A 209 -0.68 6.70 -1.14
CA SER A 209 -1.95 7.28 -1.62
C SER A 209 -1.76 8.31 -2.74
N SER A 210 -0.66 8.24 -3.48
CA SER A 210 -0.33 9.16 -4.58
C SER A 210 -0.59 10.63 -4.26
N THR A 211 -0.25 11.03 -3.04
CA THR A 211 -0.47 12.38 -2.54
C THR A 211 0.43 13.34 -3.30
N SER A 212 -0.12 14.44 -3.79
CA SER A 212 0.65 15.51 -4.44
C SER A 212 1.00 16.61 -3.45
N ARG A 213 1.90 17.51 -3.86
CA ARG A 213 2.24 18.72 -3.10
C ARG A 213 1.02 19.63 -2.90
N GLU A 214 0.18 19.74 -3.92
CA GLU A 214 -1.08 20.49 -3.86
C GLU A 214 -2.01 19.93 -2.78
N MET A 215 -2.20 18.60 -2.75
CA MET A 215 -2.99 17.95 -1.70
C MET A 215 -2.40 18.20 -0.32
N TYR A 216 -1.06 18.12 -0.20
CA TYR A 216 -0.36 18.40 1.05
C TYR A 216 -0.63 19.83 1.57
N TYR A 217 -0.51 20.85 0.72
CA TYR A 217 -0.78 22.23 1.12
C TYR A 217 -2.27 22.47 1.41
N GLU A 218 -3.19 21.97 0.58
CA GLU A 218 -4.64 22.08 0.84
C GLU A 218 -5.03 21.42 2.17
N ALA A 219 -4.30 20.38 2.60
CA ALA A 219 -4.53 19.71 3.86
C ALA A 219 -3.94 20.44 5.09
N GLY A 220 -3.24 21.57 4.89
CA GLY A 220 -2.60 22.37 5.93
C GLY A 220 -1.09 22.14 6.07
N GLY A 221 -0.44 21.48 5.11
CA GLY A 221 1.01 21.35 5.05
C GLY A 221 1.71 22.72 4.99
N THR A 222 2.84 22.86 5.68
CA THR A 222 3.52 24.16 5.83
C THR A 222 4.98 24.16 5.41
N VAL A 223 5.61 22.99 5.26
CA VAL A 223 6.97 22.88 4.75
C VAL A 223 6.97 23.21 3.26
N ASP A 224 7.85 24.11 2.82
CA ASP A 224 8.00 24.42 1.39
C ASP A 224 8.66 23.23 0.67
N VAL A 225 7.82 22.44 0.02
CA VAL A 225 8.19 21.27 -0.78
C VAL A 225 8.17 21.58 -2.28
N GLY A 226 8.08 22.86 -2.63
CA GLY A 226 7.90 23.34 -4.01
C GLY A 226 6.50 23.10 -4.55
N CYS A 227 6.35 23.08 -5.87
CA CYS A 227 5.08 22.82 -6.55
C CYS A 227 5.28 21.89 -7.77
N ASP A 228 4.20 21.60 -8.50
CA ASP A 228 4.27 20.65 -9.62
C ASP A 228 5.19 21.10 -10.76
N THR A 229 5.40 22.41 -10.93
CA THR A 229 6.31 23.02 -11.90
C THR A 229 7.71 23.30 -11.35
N LEU A 230 7.85 23.42 -10.02
CA LEU A 230 9.11 23.64 -9.31
C LEU A 230 9.34 22.50 -8.30
N ARG A 231 9.69 21.32 -8.83
CA ARG A 231 9.87 20.12 -8.02
C ARG A 231 11.25 20.12 -7.35
N SER A 232 11.26 19.86 -6.05
CA SER A 232 12.46 19.85 -5.19
C SER A 232 12.54 18.57 -4.35
N HIS A 233 13.75 18.20 -3.95
CA HIS A 233 14.05 17.19 -2.93
C HIS A 233 13.38 17.44 -1.57
N ALA A 234 12.99 18.68 -1.26
CA ALA A 234 12.24 18.96 -0.03
C ALA A 234 10.98 18.08 0.09
N TRP A 235 10.36 17.69 -1.03
CA TRP A 235 9.25 16.74 -1.01
C TRP A 235 9.64 15.32 -0.62
N LEU A 236 10.82 14.85 -1.05
CA LEU A 236 11.37 13.56 -0.65
C LEU A 236 11.54 13.50 0.87
N ASP A 237 12.17 14.54 1.43
CA ASP A 237 12.45 14.64 2.86
C ASP A 237 11.17 14.76 3.68
N GLU A 238 10.19 15.54 3.21
CA GLU A 238 8.91 15.68 3.90
C GLU A 238 8.09 14.39 3.83
N VAL A 239 8.04 13.70 2.69
CA VAL A 239 7.33 12.40 2.59
C VAL A 239 7.94 11.36 3.53
N LYS A 240 9.27 11.28 3.61
CA LYS A 240 9.98 10.46 4.59
C LYS A 240 9.51 10.78 6.01
N ARG A 241 9.60 12.05 6.41
CA ARG A 241 9.26 12.51 7.76
C ARG A 241 7.81 12.20 8.11
N LEU A 242 6.87 12.46 7.19
CA LEU A 242 5.45 12.19 7.38
C LEU A 242 5.16 10.70 7.53
N TYR A 243 5.82 9.85 6.72
CA TYR A 243 5.63 8.40 6.82
C TYR A 243 6.25 7.81 8.09
N GLN A 244 7.43 8.29 8.49
CA GLN A 244 8.05 7.92 9.77
C GLN A 244 7.15 8.29 10.96
N LYS A 245 6.57 9.50 10.94
CA LYS A 245 5.60 9.93 11.96
C LYS A 245 4.36 9.03 11.98
N ALA A 246 3.86 8.63 10.81
CA ALA A 246 2.69 7.76 10.70
C ALA A 246 2.94 6.37 11.28
N TRP A 247 4.19 5.88 11.31
CA TRP A 247 4.51 4.52 11.71
C TRP A 247 4.07 4.16 13.13
N THR A 248 4.15 5.12 14.06
CA THR A 248 3.72 4.96 15.46
C THR A 248 2.42 5.71 15.76
N SER A 249 1.63 6.02 14.73
CA SER A 249 0.41 6.81 14.81
C SER A 249 -0.77 6.07 14.16
N ASP A 250 -1.97 6.33 14.66
CA ASP A 250 -3.22 5.90 14.01
C ASP A 250 -3.60 6.79 12.82
N GLU A 251 -2.82 7.85 12.56
CA GLU A 251 -2.99 8.76 11.43
C GLU A 251 -1.80 8.73 10.48
N ASN A 252 -2.09 8.93 9.19
CA ASN A 252 -1.09 9.13 8.15
C ASN A 252 -1.42 10.39 7.36
N GLU A 253 -0.60 11.43 7.52
CA GLU A 253 -0.86 12.75 6.94
C GLU A 253 -0.90 12.75 5.41
N LEU A 254 -0.17 11.85 4.75
CA LEU A 254 -0.24 11.69 3.28
C LEU A 254 -1.63 11.18 2.85
N ILE A 255 -2.17 10.19 3.58
CA ILE A 255 -3.50 9.63 3.33
C ILE A 255 -4.58 10.64 3.72
N ASN A 256 -4.42 11.34 4.85
CA ASN A 256 -5.32 12.41 5.27
C ASN A 256 -5.42 13.51 4.23
N ALA A 257 -4.29 13.92 3.64
CA ALA A 257 -4.25 14.95 2.61
C ALA A 257 -5.01 14.53 1.35
N TRP A 258 -4.82 13.28 0.90
CA TRP A 258 -5.61 12.73 -0.19
C TRP A 258 -7.12 12.70 0.14
N ALA A 259 -7.47 12.22 1.34
CA ALA A 259 -8.86 12.07 1.77
C ALA A 259 -9.57 13.41 1.83
N LYS A 260 -8.96 14.43 2.43
CA LYS A 260 -9.48 15.81 2.42
C LYS A 260 -9.73 16.27 0.98
N TYR A 261 -8.70 16.22 0.14
CA TYR A 261 -8.81 16.74 -1.23
C TYR A 261 -9.95 16.09 -2.06
N TRP A 262 -10.13 14.77 -1.96
CA TRP A 262 -11.07 14.03 -2.81
C TRP A 262 -12.45 13.77 -2.17
N LEU A 263 -12.54 13.74 -0.84
CA LEU A 263 -13.77 13.42 -0.13
C LEU A 263 -14.46 14.68 0.41
N SER A 264 -13.73 15.75 0.78
CA SER A 264 -14.29 16.94 1.45
C SER A 264 -15.07 17.91 0.53
N GLY A 265 -15.62 17.42 -0.58
CA GLY A 265 -16.35 18.25 -1.54
C GLY A 265 -16.84 17.54 -2.81
N LYS A 266 -16.91 16.19 -2.81
CA LYS A 266 -17.28 15.35 -3.96
C LYS A 266 -16.60 15.76 -5.28
N ARG A 267 -15.28 15.97 -5.28
CA ARG A 267 -14.53 16.08 -6.55
C ARG A 267 -14.57 14.72 -7.26
N GLU A 268 -15.02 14.68 -8.50
CA GLU A 268 -15.01 13.47 -9.33
C GLU A 268 -13.60 13.18 -9.85
N TYR A 269 -13.25 11.90 -9.94
CA TYR A 269 -12.02 11.47 -10.61
C TYR A 269 -12.19 11.65 -12.11
N ILE A 270 -11.32 12.44 -12.74
CA ILE A 270 -11.09 12.36 -14.18
C ILE A 270 -9.93 11.38 -14.36
N TYR A 271 -10.22 10.18 -14.87
CA TYR A 271 -9.21 9.24 -15.37
C TYR A 271 -8.90 9.56 -16.84
#